data_AF-K9T467-F1
#
_entry.id   AF-K9T467-F1
#
_cell.length_a   1.000
_cell.length_b   1.000
_cell.length_c   1.000
_cell.angle_alpha   90.00
_cell.angle_beta   90.00
_cell.angle_gamma   90.00
#
_symmetry.space_group_name_H-M   'P 1'
#
loop_
_entity.id
_entity.type
_entity.pdbx_description
1 polymer ?
#
loop_
_entity_poly.entity_id
_entity_poly.type
_entity_poly.pdbx_seq_one_letter_code
_entity_poly.pdbx_strand_id
1 'polypeptide(L)'
;MNFEETLNFVDAIVFQQAGRHLSAPEVIILEGTWQGMTYDQMAENSQYSLNYLMRDIGPRLWRMLSGVLGEEVSKTNFRVILERRLFSLPVKTTLSQLIQENPNEKNIGSISYEELDGHVTSEIATCHNWNETPERSVFFGRTEELATLKQWIQDGCNLIAIRGISGIGKTALARQLAEEIREQFDCTLWCSLSQAPRLKELLASLQKAFSGAQSEYEDDSLSSLMGYLRSSRCLLVLDGVEAILQPNQLAGRYREGYENYGELFARVGEESHQSCLLVTSLENPREIGLLEGESAPVRSLILSGLSISDAGEILQAEGLSDSSSWRSLVERYQGNPAALKLAAKLICDLFNGNVAEFLEREIFVFGDIGKLLAPLRRRLSELEREVLYWLAIERRPISFSSLATNLSLPISQGELLEALASLGQRSLLEKTTTSEAGKSLFALPPMVMEYVTSQLVEQISGKVSHRLKLSSAFEDTIELTPSPKQPTNLSQWFDYAFEEAWQPVEVLIANPRILPRLRSIYHLRGEDTTKRFKAIRLPESQKQVALLVAIAQDCDQKIGIRIQLQPMGEETVLPDNLTLALLNESGQILREVRSQNQDNFIQLPRFRGEAQKRFSIRIAHNTFSIKEDFVI
;
A
#
# COMPACT_ATOMS: atom_id res chain seq x y z
N MET A 1 11.19 -11.11 -6.05
CA MET A 1 12.20 -12.07 -5.60
C MET A 1 12.23 -13.22 -6.60
N ASN A 2 13.40 -13.72 -6.98
CA ASN A 2 13.51 -14.85 -7.90
C ASN A 2 13.22 -16.15 -7.13
N PHE A 3 12.40 -17.05 -7.68
CA PHE A 3 12.07 -18.34 -7.05
C PHE A 3 13.32 -19.20 -6.83
N GLU A 4 14.34 -19.05 -7.69
CA GLU A 4 15.60 -19.78 -7.60
C GLU A 4 16.37 -19.49 -6.30
N GLU A 5 16.36 -18.24 -5.82
CA GLU A 5 16.96 -17.86 -4.53
C GLU A 5 16.17 -18.46 -3.35
N THR A 6 14.85 -18.46 -3.44
CA THR A 6 13.96 -19.06 -2.45
C THR A 6 14.15 -20.58 -2.39
N LEU A 7 14.26 -21.24 -3.54
CA LEU A 7 14.45 -22.68 -3.62
C LEU A 7 15.78 -23.09 -2.99
N ASN A 8 16.87 -22.37 -3.29
CA ASN A 8 18.19 -22.61 -2.70
C ASN A 8 18.18 -22.43 -1.18
N PHE A 9 17.46 -21.42 -0.67
CA PHE A 9 17.31 -21.20 0.77
C PHE A 9 16.56 -22.35 1.44
N VAL A 10 15.40 -22.75 0.89
CA VAL A 10 14.60 -23.84 1.47
C VAL A 10 15.39 -25.15 1.44
N ASP A 11 16.07 -25.44 0.33
CA ASP A 11 16.89 -26.63 0.19
C ASP A 11 18.05 -26.66 1.20
N ALA A 12 18.71 -25.53 1.43
CA ALA A 12 19.77 -25.41 2.43
C ALA A 12 19.27 -25.67 3.87
N ILE A 13 18.10 -25.14 4.25
CA ILE A 13 17.56 -25.37 5.60
C ILE A 13 17.09 -26.83 5.73
N VAL A 14 16.45 -27.39 4.71
CA VAL A 14 16.05 -28.81 4.70
C VAL A 14 17.29 -29.71 4.81
N PHE A 15 18.38 -29.38 4.13
CA PHE A 15 19.64 -30.10 4.26
C PHE A 15 20.24 -30.02 5.68
N GLN A 16 20.27 -28.83 6.27
CA GLN A 16 20.83 -28.61 7.61
C GLN A 16 20.08 -29.39 8.70
N GLN A 17 18.75 -29.52 8.57
CA GLN A 17 17.90 -30.07 9.64
C GLN A 17 17.40 -31.49 9.38
N ALA A 18 17.27 -31.90 8.12
CA ALA A 18 16.82 -33.24 7.72
C ALA A 18 17.93 -34.08 7.05
N GLY A 19 19.11 -33.52 6.79
CA GLY A 19 20.28 -34.22 6.23
C GLY A 19 20.11 -34.67 4.77
N ARG A 20 19.14 -34.13 4.04
CA ARG A 20 18.87 -34.44 2.63
C ARG A 20 18.43 -33.20 1.86
N HIS A 21 18.62 -33.21 0.55
CA HIS A 21 18.07 -32.20 -0.35
C HIS A 21 16.60 -32.51 -0.72
N LEU A 22 15.91 -31.49 -1.24
CA LEU A 22 14.58 -31.60 -1.80
C LEU A 22 14.58 -32.54 -3.02
N SER A 23 13.60 -33.42 -3.08
CA SER A 23 13.38 -34.32 -4.20
C SER A 23 12.66 -33.59 -5.35
N ALA A 24 12.80 -34.09 -6.58
CA ALA A 24 12.14 -33.52 -7.76
C ALA A 24 10.62 -33.25 -7.60
N PRO A 25 9.79 -34.15 -7.03
CA PRO A 25 8.37 -33.85 -6.81
C PRO A 25 8.14 -32.80 -5.71
N GLU A 26 9.03 -32.67 -4.72
CA GLU A 26 8.96 -31.61 -3.72
C GLU A 26 9.26 -30.24 -4.34
N VAL A 27 10.30 -30.15 -5.19
CA VAL A 27 10.64 -28.93 -5.94
C VAL A 27 9.48 -28.47 -6.82
N ILE A 28 8.84 -29.40 -7.54
CA ILE A 28 7.65 -29.09 -8.38
C ILE A 28 6.50 -28.53 -7.54
N ILE A 29 6.26 -29.10 -6.35
CA ILE A 29 5.22 -28.58 -5.45
C ILE A 29 5.59 -27.20 -4.94
N LEU A 30 6.85 -26.93 -4.58
CA LEU A 30 7.28 -25.61 -4.14
C LEU A 30 7.19 -24.57 -5.25
N GLU A 31 7.63 -24.92 -6.45
CA GLU A 31 7.58 -24.05 -7.63
C GLU A 31 6.15 -23.74 -8.03
N GLY A 32 5.32 -24.78 -8.17
CA GLY A 32 3.91 -24.60 -8.47
C GLY A 32 3.21 -23.79 -7.37
N THR A 33 3.55 -24.01 -6.09
CA THR A 33 2.98 -23.24 -4.98
C THR A 33 3.40 -21.77 -5.05
N TRP A 34 4.66 -21.49 -5.37
CA TRP A 34 5.17 -20.12 -5.52
C TRP A 34 4.48 -19.37 -6.67
N GLN A 35 4.17 -20.09 -7.74
CA GLN A 35 3.46 -19.60 -8.93
C GLN A 35 1.92 -19.60 -8.76
N GLY A 36 1.39 -20.08 -7.62
CA GLY A 36 -0.04 -20.11 -7.34
C GLY A 36 -0.83 -21.22 -8.05
N MET A 37 -0.16 -22.26 -8.55
CA MET A 37 -0.78 -23.38 -9.27
C MET A 37 -1.56 -24.32 -8.33
N THR A 38 -2.60 -24.98 -8.85
CA THR A 38 -3.27 -26.10 -8.17
C THR A 38 -2.44 -27.39 -8.26
N TYR A 39 -2.74 -28.42 -7.44
CA TYR A 39 -2.02 -29.70 -7.58
C TYR A 39 -2.33 -30.38 -8.92
N ASP A 40 -3.51 -30.13 -9.49
CA ASP A 40 -3.90 -30.60 -10.82
C ASP A 40 -2.98 -30.00 -11.89
N GLN A 41 -2.78 -28.68 -11.84
CA GLN A 41 -1.88 -27.97 -12.76
C GLN A 41 -0.41 -28.40 -12.60
N MET A 42 0.04 -28.73 -11.37
CA MET A 42 1.39 -29.26 -11.14
C MET A 42 1.55 -30.67 -11.72
N ALA A 43 0.50 -31.49 -11.66
CA ALA A 43 0.49 -32.83 -12.22
C ALA A 43 0.46 -32.80 -13.76
N GLU A 44 -0.34 -31.92 -14.37
CA GLU A 44 -0.41 -31.75 -15.83
C GLU A 44 0.92 -31.28 -16.44
N ASN A 45 1.67 -30.46 -15.70
CA ASN A 45 2.97 -29.94 -16.15
C ASN A 45 4.16 -30.77 -15.64
N SER A 46 3.93 -31.98 -15.13
CA SER A 46 5.00 -32.87 -14.67
C SER A 46 4.75 -34.33 -15.02
N GLN A 47 5.74 -35.16 -14.73
CA GLN A 47 5.67 -36.62 -14.88
C GLN A 47 4.96 -37.32 -13.70
N TYR A 48 4.37 -36.56 -12.76
CA TYR A 48 3.78 -37.09 -11.53
C TYR A 48 2.26 -36.98 -11.54
N SER A 49 1.56 -38.00 -11.05
CA SER A 49 0.10 -37.97 -10.96
C SER A 49 -0.40 -37.01 -9.86
N LEU A 50 -1.59 -36.44 -10.06
CA LEU A 50 -2.27 -35.60 -9.08
C LEU A 50 -2.32 -36.25 -7.69
N ASN A 51 -2.74 -37.52 -7.62
CA ASN A 51 -2.87 -38.22 -6.34
C ASN A 51 -1.52 -38.37 -5.63
N TYR A 52 -0.43 -38.61 -6.37
CA TYR A 52 0.91 -38.70 -5.80
C TYR A 52 1.39 -37.36 -5.24
N LEU A 53 1.20 -36.25 -5.98
CA LEU A 53 1.60 -34.92 -5.51
C LEU A 53 0.73 -34.44 -4.33
N MET A 54 -0.59 -34.62 -4.42
CA MET A 54 -1.54 -34.07 -3.44
C MET A 54 -1.67 -34.92 -2.17
N ARG A 55 -1.65 -36.25 -2.26
CA ARG A 55 -1.92 -37.14 -1.11
C ARG A 55 -0.66 -37.70 -0.46
N ASP A 56 0.42 -37.87 -1.21
CA ASP A 56 1.66 -38.46 -0.69
C ASP A 56 2.72 -37.41 -0.40
N ILE A 57 3.14 -36.66 -1.43
CA ILE A 57 4.30 -35.75 -1.32
C ILE A 57 3.92 -34.45 -0.60
N GLY A 58 2.86 -33.77 -1.03
CA GLY A 58 2.45 -32.47 -0.49
C GLY A 58 2.29 -32.45 1.04
N PRO A 59 1.46 -33.33 1.65
CA PRO A 59 1.27 -33.35 3.09
C PRO A 59 2.56 -33.66 3.88
N ARG A 60 3.47 -34.46 3.32
CA ARG A 60 4.77 -34.76 3.94
C ARG A 60 5.71 -33.56 3.86
N LEU A 61 5.77 -32.91 2.70
CA LEU A 61 6.57 -31.72 2.45
C LEU A 61 6.17 -30.59 3.40
N TRP A 62 4.87 -30.28 3.50
CA TRP A 62 4.40 -29.22 4.38
C TRP A 62 4.67 -29.52 5.85
N ARG A 63 4.42 -30.75 6.32
CA ARG A 63 4.77 -31.15 7.69
C ARG A 63 6.26 -31.01 7.99
N MET A 64 7.10 -31.41 7.04
CA MET A 64 8.55 -31.27 7.16
C MET A 64 8.95 -29.80 7.24
N LEU A 65 8.46 -28.96 6.32
CA LEU A 65 8.76 -27.53 6.31
C LEU A 65 8.24 -26.82 7.55
N SER A 66 7.09 -27.24 8.10
CA SER A 66 6.60 -26.70 9.37
C SER A 66 7.54 -27.02 10.53
N GLY A 67 8.05 -28.25 10.59
CA GLY A 67 9.03 -28.64 11.60
C GLY A 67 10.37 -27.93 11.43
N VAL A 68 10.76 -27.68 10.18
CA VAL A 68 12.03 -27.03 9.84
C VAL A 68 11.99 -25.52 10.11
N LEU A 69 10.89 -24.87 9.78
CA LEU A 69 10.72 -23.42 9.95
C LEU A 69 10.17 -23.01 11.32
N GLY A 70 9.78 -23.98 12.15
CA GLY A 70 9.24 -23.77 13.50
C GLY A 70 7.87 -23.10 13.52
N GLU A 71 7.14 -23.13 12.41
CA GLU A 71 5.81 -22.51 12.25
C GLU A 71 4.95 -23.30 11.27
N GLU A 72 3.63 -23.19 11.31
CA GLU A 72 2.76 -23.99 10.44
C GLU A 72 2.83 -23.55 8.98
N VAL A 73 3.48 -24.34 8.15
CA VAL A 73 3.62 -24.16 6.71
C VAL A 73 2.61 -25.04 5.97
N SER A 74 1.96 -24.43 5.00
CA SER A 74 1.00 -25.03 4.08
C SER A 74 1.12 -24.37 2.71
N LYS A 75 0.43 -24.94 1.72
CA LYS A 75 0.43 -24.40 0.36
C LYS A 75 -0.04 -22.93 0.27
N THR A 76 -0.95 -22.50 1.14
CA THR A 76 -1.54 -21.16 1.08
C THR A 76 -0.70 -20.09 1.78
N ASN A 77 0.19 -20.48 2.70
CA ASN A 77 0.98 -19.54 3.49
C ASN A 77 2.50 -19.65 3.26
N PHE A 78 2.98 -20.70 2.57
CA PHE A 78 4.39 -20.97 2.29
C PHE A 78 5.13 -19.74 1.75
N ARG A 79 4.53 -19.06 0.75
CA ARG A 79 5.13 -17.88 0.13
C ARG A 79 5.27 -16.72 1.11
N VAL A 80 4.22 -16.43 1.88
CA VAL A 80 4.21 -15.33 2.85
C VAL A 80 5.20 -15.59 3.99
N ILE A 81 5.26 -16.83 4.48
CA ILE A 81 6.18 -17.26 5.53
C ILE A 81 7.63 -17.10 5.08
N LEU A 82 7.97 -17.57 3.87
CA LEU A 82 9.32 -17.45 3.35
C LEU A 82 9.71 -16.03 2.98
N GLU A 83 8.80 -15.27 2.36
CA GLU A 83 9.05 -13.85 2.12
C GLU A 83 9.33 -13.15 3.47
N ARG A 84 8.53 -13.39 4.51
CA ARG A 84 8.78 -12.83 5.85
C ARG A 84 10.14 -13.24 6.43
N ARG A 85 10.53 -14.51 6.33
CA ARG A 85 11.81 -15.03 6.86
C ARG A 85 13.02 -14.52 6.08
N LEU A 86 12.94 -14.50 4.75
CA LEU A 86 14.00 -13.99 3.87
C LEU A 86 14.15 -12.47 4.00
N PHE A 87 13.07 -11.72 4.25
CA PHE A 87 13.12 -10.28 4.53
C PHE A 87 13.55 -9.95 5.97
N SER A 88 13.43 -10.90 6.92
CA SER A 88 13.95 -10.75 8.29
C SER A 88 15.46 -11.04 8.41
N LEU A 89 16.08 -11.59 7.37
CA LEU A 89 17.52 -11.78 7.33
C LEU A 89 18.19 -10.52 6.74
N PRO A 90 19.19 -9.93 7.41
CA PRO A 90 19.90 -8.77 6.88
C PRO A 90 20.58 -9.13 5.55
N VAL A 91 20.20 -8.42 4.48
CA VAL A 91 20.61 -8.70 3.11
C VAL A 91 22.11 -8.42 2.93
N LYS A 92 22.82 -9.44 2.40
CA LYS A 92 24.26 -9.53 2.03
C LYS A 92 25.28 -9.97 3.11
N THR A 93 25.07 -11.13 3.76
CA THR A 93 26.23 -11.91 4.25
C THR A 93 26.07 -13.44 4.18
N THR A 94 24.87 -14.02 4.24
CA THR A 94 24.77 -15.44 4.64
C THR A 94 24.74 -16.48 3.51
N LEU A 95 24.32 -16.16 2.28
CA LEU A 95 24.29 -17.16 1.19
C LEU A 95 25.70 -17.58 0.76
N SER A 96 26.69 -16.70 0.87
CA SER A 96 28.10 -17.03 0.59
C SER A 96 28.73 -17.93 1.67
N GLN A 97 28.25 -17.82 2.91
CA GLN A 97 28.78 -18.59 4.06
C GLN A 97 28.14 -19.97 4.21
N LEU A 98 26.94 -20.20 3.67
CA LEU A 98 26.31 -21.53 3.68
C LEU A 98 26.80 -22.44 2.54
N ILE A 99 27.46 -21.88 1.52
CA ILE A 99 27.92 -22.60 0.32
C ILE A 99 29.41 -22.99 0.40
N GLN A 100 30.17 -22.50 1.40
CA GLN A 100 31.58 -22.87 1.57
C GLN A 100 31.84 -23.68 2.85
N GLU A 101 32.44 -24.85 2.61
CA GLU A 101 33.15 -25.78 3.51
C GLU A 101 32.42 -27.03 4.04
N ASN A 102 32.31 -28.03 3.14
CA ASN A 102 33.03 -29.32 3.12
C ASN A 102 32.93 -30.37 4.28
N PRO A 103 33.20 -31.65 3.95
CA PRO A 103 32.62 -32.86 4.55
C PRO A 103 33.51 -33.50 5.63
N ASN A 104 32.93 -34.42 6.40
CA ASN A 104 33.49 -35.13 7.58
C ASN A 104 33.46 -34.25 8.83
N GLU A 105 32.86 -34.62 9.96
CA GLU A 105 32.90 -35.91 10.65
C GLU A 105 31.69 -36.08 11.58
N LYS A 106 31.48 -37.34 11.96
CA LYS A 106 30.44 -37.88 12.84
C LYS A 106 30.41 -37.25 14.24
N ASN A 107 29.23 -36.86 14.72
CA ASN A 107 28.68 -37.38 15.99
C ASN A 107 27.24 -36.89 16.22
N ILE A 108 26.30 -37.84 16.14
CA ILE A 108 24.91 -37.65 16.58
C ILE A 108 24.88 -38.09 18.05
N GLY A 109 24.82 -37.11 18.95
CA GLY A 109 24.50 -37.27 20.35
C GLY A 109 23.23 -36.49 20.67
N SER A 110 22.15 -37.23 20.89
CA SER A 110 20.83 -36.77 21.37
C SER A 110 20.89 -35.67 22.42
N ILE A 111 20.19 -34.55 22.17
CA ILE A 111 19.81 -33.61 23.22
C ILE A 111 18.28 -33.45 23.18
N SER A 112 17.70 -33.75 24.34
CA SER A 112 16.29 -33.69 24.71
C SER A 112 15.72 -32.27 24.67
N TYR A 113 14.44 -32.17 24.35
CA TYR A 113 13.65 -30.93 24.26
C TYR A 113 13.28 -30.37 25.63
N GLU A 114 14.23 -29.81 26.37
CA GLU A 114 13.97 -28.99 27.55
C GLU A 114 15.14 -28.01 27.71
N GLU A 115 14.82 -26.71 27.83
CA GLU A 115 15.72 -25.54 27.89
C GLU A 115 16.16 -24.94 26.54
N LEU A 116 15.23 -24.27 25.86
CA LEU A 116 15.53 -23.11 25.01
C LEU A 116 14.49 -22.02 25.29
N ASP A 117 14.65 -21.36 26.45
CA ASP A 117 14.34 -19.94 26.55
C ASP A 117 15.24 -19.24 25.53
N GLY A 118 14.67 -19.05 24.34
CA GLY A 118 15.34 -18.43 23.21
C GLY A 118 15.53 -16.95 23.50
N HIS A 119 16.72 -16.59 23.96
CA HIS A 119 17.38 -15.35 23.61
C HIS A 119 17.16 -15.07 22.12
N VAL A 120 16.13 -14.27 21.83
CA VAL A 120 16.02 -13.54 20.57
C VAL A 120 17.30 -12.73 20.50
N THR A 121 18.14 -13.03 19.52
CA THR A 121 19.31 -12.22 19.17
C THR A 121 18.87 -10.77 19.13
N SER A 122 19.41 -9.98 20.05
CA SER A 122 19.14 -8.56 20.28
C SER A 122 18.97 -7.80 18.97
N GLU A 123 17.87 -7.07 18.84
CA GLU A 123 17.66 -6.10 17.78
C GLU A 123 18.56 -4.90 18.12
N ILE A 124 19.80 -4.90 17.62
CA ILE A 124 20.80 -3.91 18.03
C ILE A 124 20.35 -2.52 17.57
N ALA A 125 19.96 -1.65 18.51
CA ALA A 125 19.85 -0.23 18.22
C ALA A 125 21.25 0.32 17.89
N THR A 126 21.41 0.98 16.75
CA THR A 126 22.65 1.66 16.38
C THR A 126 22.51 3.16 16.64
N CYS A 127 23.05 3.60 17.77
CA CYS A 127 23.27 5.02 18.02
C CYS A 127 24.67 5.38 17.50
N HIS A 128 24.73 6.22 16.48
CA HIS A 128 25.99 6.66 15.92
C HIS A 128 26.39 7.99 16.57
N ASN A 129 27.66 8.07 16.99
CA ASN A 129 28.29 9.37 17.11
C ASN A 129 28.34 9.98 15.70
N TRP A 130 28.02 11.27 15.58
CA TRP A 130 27.74 12.01 14.34
C TRP A 130 28.59 11.66 13.10
N ASN A 131 29.82 11.20 13.31
CA ASN A 131 30.79 10.85 12.29
C ASN A 131 30.46 9.59 11.45
N GLU A 132 29.42 8.82 11.79
CA GLU A 132 29.04 7.57 11.08
C GLU A 132 27.69 7.68 10.34
N THR A 133 27.25 8.90 10.00
CA THR A 133 25.93 9.18 9.39
C THR A 133 25.92 9.01 7.85
N PRO A 134 24.75 8.75 7.20
CA PRO A 134 24.65 8.50 5.74
C PRO A 134 25.22 9.63 4.88
N GLU A 135 25.73 9.31 3.68
CA GLU A 135 26.45 10.25 2.79
C GLU A 135 25.75 11.61 2.59
N ARG A 136 26.56 12.67 2.50
CA ARG A 136 26.11 14.04 2.20
C ARG A 136 25.43 14.09 0.83
N SER A 137 24.11 14.21 0.80
CA SER A 137 23.39 14.61 -0.40
C SER A 137 23.37 16.13 -0.52
N VAL A 138 23.34 16.66 -1.76
CA VAL A 138 23.08 18.09 -2.01
C VAL A 138 21.73 18.47 -1.41
N PHE A 139 21.73 19.48 -0.54
CA PHE A 139 20.57 20.02 0.15
C PHE A 139 20.13 21.31 -0.56
N PHE A 140 18.82 21.42 -0.85
CA PHE A 140 18.25 22.52 -1.63
C PHE A 140 17.16 23.23 -0.85
N GLY A 141 17.19 24.57 -0.83
CA GLY A 141 16.19 25.41 -0.18
C GLY A 141 16.07 25.21 1.34
N ARG A 142 14.83 25.32 1.85
CA ARG A 142 14.42 25.10 3.25
C ARG A 142 15.02 26.04 4.29
N THR A 143 15.41 27.24 3.86
CA THR A 143 16.04 28.24 4.75
C THR A 143 15.07 28.74 5.83
N GLU A 144 13.78 28.90 5.50
CA GLU A 144 12.74 29.32 6.45
C GLU A 144 12.47 28.25 7.52
N GLU A 145 12.36 26.98 7.11
CA GLU A 145 12.17 25.86 8.03
C GLU A 145 13.39 25.67 8.94
N LEU A 146 14.60 25.76 8.39
CA LEU A 146 15.84 25.73 9.19
C LEU A 146 15.89 26.88 10.20
N ALA A 147 15.56 28.10 9.78
CA ALA A 147 15.52 29.26 10.68
C ALA A 147 14.50 29.06 11.81
N THR A 148 13.31 28.54 11.48
CA THR A 148 12.26 28.24 12.47
C THR A 148 12.72 27.20 13.48
N LEU A 149 13.32 26.09 13.03
CA LEU A 149 13.81 25.04 13.91
C LEU A 149 14.95 25.53 14.82
N LYS A 150 15.88 26.32 14.28
CA LYS A 150 16.94 26.96 15.09
C LYS A 150 16.35 27.89 16.15
N GLN A 151 15.36 28.70 15.79
CA GLN A 151 14.69 29.58 16.74
C GLN A 151 14.01 28.77 17.86
N TRP A 152 13.30 27.70 17.53
CA TRP A 152 12.65 26.85 18.54
C TRP A 152 13.66 26.22 19.52
N ILE A 153 14.84 25.82 19.03
CA ILE A 153 15.92 25.31 19.88
C ILE A 153 16.48 26.42 20.79
N GLN A 154 16.58 27.65 20.30
CA GLN A 154 16.98 28.81 21.09
C GLN A 154 15.92 29.21 22.14
N ASP A 155 14.64 29.04 21.82
CA ASP A 155 13.51 29.26 22.73
C ASP A 155 13.44 28.21 23.87
N GLY A 156 14.30 27.19 23.84
CA GLY A 156 14.31 26.11 24.83
C GLY A 156 13.26 25.04 24.58
N CYS A 157 12.92 24.74 23.32
CA CYS A 157 12.09 23.58 23.01
C CYS A 157 12.82 22.28 23.36
N ASN A 158 12.20 21.50 24.24
CA ASN A 158 12.71 20.20 24.66
C ASN A 158 12.53 19.13 23.58
N LEU A 159 11.41 19.18 22.85
CA LEU A 159 11.06 18.19 21.82
C LEU A 159 10.54 18.89 20.57
N ILE A 160 11.15 18.59 19.43
CA ILE A 160 10.71 19.07 18.13
C ILE A 160 10.40 17.89 17.22
N ALA A 161 9.18 17.82 16.69
CA ALA A 161 8.79 16.82 15.70
C ALA A 161 8.73 17.40 14.30
N ILE A 162 9.49 16.83 13.37
CA ILE A 162 9.40 17.12 11.93
C ILE A 162 8.51 16.05 11.29
N ARG A 163 7.31 16.47 10.88
CA ARG A 163 6.31 15.62 10.21
C ARG A 163 6.25 15.88 8.72
N GLY A 164 5.72 14.94 7.95
CA GLY A 164 5.45 15.13 6.53
C GLY A 164 5.47 13.83 5.74
N ILE A 165 5.00 13.89 4.49
CA ILE A 165 4.91 12.73 3.60
C ILE A 165 6.28 12.09 3.32
N SER A 166 6.28 10.83 2.91
CA SER A 166 7.51 10.13 2.49
C SER A 166 8.23 10.89 1.36
N GLY A 167 9.57 10.93 1.41
CA GLY A 167 10.40 11.59 0.39
C GLY A 167 10.46 13.13 0.48
N ILE A 168 9.69 13.77 1.37
CA ILE A 168 9.60 15.24 1.45
C ILE A 168 10.87 15.94 1.96
N GLY A 169 11.81 15.18 2.54
CA GLY A 169 13.10 15.67 3.03
C GLY A 169 13.25 15.81 4.55
N LYS A 170 12.40 15.18 5.37
CA LYS A 170 12.46 15.27 6.85
C LYS A 170 13.84 14.92 7.41
N THR A 171 14.37 13.76 7.01
CA THR A 171 15.69 13.26 7.42
C THR A 171 16.81 14.19 6.96
N ALA A 172 16.72 14.70 5.73
CA ALA A 172 17.69 15.64 5.19
C ALA A 172 17.68 16.98 5.96
N LEU A 173 16.49 17.49 6.31
CA LEU A 173 16.32 18.71 7.10
C LEU A 173 16.87 18.53 8.52
N ALA A 174 16.53 17.42 9.18
CA ALA A 174 17.04 17.10 10.52
C ALA A 174 18.56 17.00 10.53
N ARG A 175 19.14 16.35 9.51
CA ARG A 175 20.59 16.26 9.33
C ARG A 175 21.23 17.64 9.13
N GLN A 176 20.71 18.43 8.20
CA GLN A 176 21.24 19.78 7.90
C GLN A 176 21.19 20.67 9.15
N LEU A 177 20.08 20.65 9.88
CA LEU A 177 19.93 21.39 11.14
C LEU A 177 20.99 20.96 12.15
N ALA A 178 21.14 19.65 12.39
CA ALA A 178 22.10 19.13 13.35
C ALA A 178 23.56 19.37 12.91
N GLU A 179 23.88 19.43 11.60
CA GLU A 179 25.20 19.88 11.12
C GLU A 179 25.47 21.34 11.53
N GLU A 180 24.48 22.23 11.37
CA GLU A 180 24.63 23.67 11.57
C GLU A 180 24.65 24.12 13.04
N ILE A 181 24.00 23.35 13.94
CA ILE A 181 23.91 23.70 15.37
C ILE A 181 24.78 22.81 16.25
N ARG A 182 25.53 21.86 15.68
CA ARG A 182 26.32 20.87 16.42
C ARG A 182 27.20 21.50 17.51
N GLU A 183 27.83 22.63 17.19
CA GLU A 183 28.77 23.33 18.09
C GLU A 183 28.07 24.00 19.29
N GLN A 184 26.74 24.08 19.29
CA GLN A 184 25.94 24.62 20.40
C GLN A 184 25.55 23.56 21.44
N PHE A 185 25.94 22.31 21.23
CA PHE A 185 25.63 21.17 22.09
C PHE A 185 26.91 20.46 22.51
N ASP A 186 26.95 19.98 23.74
CA ASP A 186 28.06 19.20 24.29
C ASP A 186 28.13 17.82 23.61
N CYS A 187 26.98 17.29 23.20
CA CYS A 187 26.86 15.99 22.56
C CYS A 187 25.75 16.01 21.49
N THR A 188 25.99 15.39 20.33
CA THR A 188 25.00 15.21 19.27
C THR A 188 24.94 13.75 18.86
N LEU A 189 23.77 13.13 19.04
CA LEU A 189 23.54 11.70 18.80
C LEU A 189 22.45 11.51 17.76
N TRP A 190 22.69 10.58 16.82
CA TRP A 190 21.72 10.19 15.81
C TRP A 190 21.35 8.72 15.97
N CYS A 191 20.06 8.42 16.13
CA CYS A 191 19.53 7.08 16.22
C CYS A 191 18.50 6.85 15.11
N SER A 192 18.68 5.81 14.31
CA SER A 192 17.63 5.36 13.38
C SER A 192 16.69 4.40 14.10
N LEU A 193 15.39 4.63 13.96
CA LEU A 193 14.35 3.71 14.42
C LEU A 193 13.85 2.80 13.31
N SER A 194 14.46 2.82 12.12
CA SER A 194 13.98 2.06 10.94
C SER A 194 13.81 0.55 11.17
N GLN A 195 14.62 -0.04 12.05
CA GLN A 195 14.53 -1.45 12.46
C GLN A 195 13.57 -1.70 13.63
N ALA A 196 12.91 -0.64 14.13
CA ALA A 196 12.06 -0.65 15.31
C ALA A 196 12.77 -1.28 16.53
N PRO A 197 13.90 -0.73 17.01
CA PRO A 197 14.53 -1.25 18.22
C PRO A 197 13.59 -1.07 19.42
N ARG A 198 13.71 -1.95 20.42
CA ARG A 198 13.02 -1.76 21.71
C ARG A 198 13.62 -0.58 22.45
N LEU A 199 12.83 0.06 23.32
CA LEU A 199 13.31 1.20 24.10
C LEU A 199 14.55 0.87 24.93
N LYS A 200 14.59 -0.32 25.55
CA LYS A 200 15.75 -0.80 26.31
C LYS A 200 17.04 -0.81 25.48
N GLU A 201 16.97 -1.26 24.23
CA GLU A 201 18.11 -1.33 23.32
C GLU A 201 18.57 0.08 22.90
N LEU A 202 17.61 0.98 22.64
CA LEU A 202 17.90 2.38 22.39
C LEU A 202 18.58 3.04 23.60
N LEU A 203 18.06 2.83 24.81
CA LEU A 203 18.63 3.40 26.04
C LEU A 203 20.05 2.89 26.30
N ALA A 204 20.29 1.59 26.17
CA ALA A 204 21.64 1.02 26.28
C ALA A 204 22.61 1.64 25.25
N SER A 205 22.14 1.85 24.02
CA SER A 205 22.94 2.45 22.95
C SER A 205 23.26 3.93 23.21
N LEU A 206 22.27 4.70 23.71
CA LEU A 206 22.47 6.08 24.12
C LEU A 206 23.46 6.19 25.28
N GLN A 207 23.37 5.31 26.28
CA GLN A 207 24.30 5.29 27.40
C GLN A 207 25.73 5.00 26.98
N LYS A 208 25.92 4.02 26.12
CA LYS A 208 27.24 3.71 25.54
C LYS A 208 27.80 4.91 24.79
N ALA A 209 26.95 5.65 24.08
CA ALA A 209 27.35 6.86 23.36
C ALA A 209 27.68 8.04 24.31
N PHE A 210 26.96 8.21 25.42
CA PHE A 210 27.21 9.28 26.41
C PHE A 210 28.44 9.02 27.29
N SER A 211 28.65 7.77 27.74
CA SER A 211 29.71 7.41 28.69
C SER A 211 31.04 7.01 28.03
N GLY A 212 31.04 6.79 26.71
CA GLY A 212 32.14 6.12 26.03
C GLY A 212 32.22 4.62 26.39
N ALA A 213 33.17 3.89 25.81
CA ALA A 213 33.28 2.43 25.96
C ALA A 213 33.72 1.93 27.36
N GLN A 214 33.55 2.71 28.43
CA GLN A 214 34.09 2.42 29.77
C GLN A 214 33.04 2.19 30.88
N SER A 215 31.74 2.12 30.57
CA SER A 215 30.71 1.73 31.55
C SER A 215 30.40 0.23 31.46
N GLU A 216 30.70 -0.53 32.52
CA GLU A 216 30.24 -1.93 32.70
C GLU A 216 28.80 -2.03 33.26
N TYR A 217 28.19 -0.90 33.61
CA TYR A 217 26.82 -0.84 34.13
C TYR A 217 25.84 -0.34 33.06
N GLU A 218 25.00 -1.26 32.57
CA GLU A 218 23.82 -0.97 31.76
C GLU A 218 22.68 -0.56 32.70
N ASP A 219 22.57 0.73 33.03
CA ASP A 219 21.37 1.27 33.67
C ASP A 219 20.36 1.65 32.59
N ASP A 220 19.63 0.69 32.05
CA ASP A 220 18.65 0.88 30.98
C ASP A 220 17.40 1.70 31.38
N SER A 221 17.47 2.52 32.44
CA SER A 221 16.37 3.35 32.91
C SER A 221 16.27 4.70 32.21
N LEU A 222 15.03 5.11 31.94
CA LEU A 222 14.71 6.46 31.46
C LEU A 222 15.20 7.56 32.42
N SER A 223 15.19 7.29 33.73
CA SER A 223 15.64 8.25 34.74
C SER A 223 17.12 8.62 34.56
N SER A 224 17.96 7.66 34.16
CA SER A 224 19.37 7.90 33.90
C SER A 224 19.59 8.71 32.62
N LEU A 225 18.83 8.43 31.55
CA LEU A 225 18.81 9.31 30.37
C LEU A 225 18.42 10.75 30.74
N MET A 226 17.36 10.94 31.52
CA MET A 226 16.93 12.28 31.95
C MET A 226 17.96 12.97 32.85
N GLY A 227 18.74 12.21 33.63
CA GLY A 227 19.90 12.72 34.35
C GLY A 227 20.96 13.29 33.41
N TYR A 228 21.31 12.56 32.35
CA TYR A 228 22.23 13.04 31.32
C TYR A 228 21.73 14.30 30.62
N LEU A 229 20.48 14.29 30.14
CA LEU A 229 19.88 15.43 29.44
C LEU A 229 19.81 16.72 30.29
N ARG A 230 19.78 16.58 31.63
CA ARG A 230 19.89 17.68 32.59
C ARG A 230 21.32 18.14 32.80
N SER A 231 22.26 17.21 32.93
CA SER A 231 23.66 17.52 33.25
C SER A 231 24.46 18.09 32.08
N SER A 232 24.13 17.68 30.85
CA SER A 232 24.81 18.07 29.61
C SER A 232 23.79 18.54 28.58
N ARG A 233 24.17 19.49 27.73
CA ARG A 233 23.33 19.98 26.64
C ARG A 233 23.49 19.07 25.43
N CYS A 234 22.53 18.16 25.24
CA CYS A 234 22.55 17.15 24.19
C CYS A 234 21.53 17.44 23.09
N LEU A 235 21.90 17.18 21.83
CA LEU A 235 20.98 17.09 20.70
C LEU A 235 20.80 15.63 20.34
N LEU A 236 19.61 15.09 20.57
CA LEU A 236 19.26 13.71 20.22
C LEU A 236 18.33 13.71 19.01
N VAL A 237 18.71 13.02 17.93
CA VAL A 237 17.86 12.83 16.75
C VAL A 237 17.34 11.39 16.70
N LEU A 238 16.02 11.21 16.70
CA LEU A 238 15.36 9.93 16.44
C LEU A 238 14.70 9.98 15.05
N ASP A 239 15.30 9.27 14.09
CA ASP A 239 14.85 9.26 12.70
C ASP A 239 13.92 8.07 12.41
N GLY A 240 12.72 8.36 11.89
CA GLY A 240 11.75 7.35 11.44
C GLY A 240 10.88 6.75 12.55
N VAL A 241 10.32 7.59 13.43
CA VAL A 241 9.47 7.17 14.56
C VAL A 241 8.25 6.35 14.13
N GLU A 242 7.78 6.47 12.89
CA GLU A 242 6.69 5.63 12.38
C GLU A 242 6.98 4.11 12.50
N ALA A 243 8.26 3.71 12.56
CA ALA A 243 8.66 2.32 12.66
C ALA A 243 8.21 1.66 13.98
N ILE A 244 8.06 2.39 15.08
CA ILE A 244 7.58 1.85 16.37
C ILE A 244 6.06 1.96 16.53
N LEU A 245 5.37 2.58 15.56
CA LEU A 245 3.92 2.76 15.56
C LEU A 245 3.21 1.65 14.78
N GLN A 246 2.00 1.32 15.21
CA GLN A 246 1.21 0.20 14.72
C GLN A 246 0.64 0.47 13.31
N PRO A 247 0.95 -0.37 12.30
CA PRO A 247 0.30 -0.28 11.01
C PRO A 247 -1.17 -0.72 11.07
N ASN A 248 -1.95 -0.33 10.07
CA ASN A 248 -3.40 -0.61 9.93
C ASN A 248 -4.27 -0.03 11.05
N GLN A 249 -3.84 1.05 11.68
CA GLN A 249 -4.53 1.72 12.78
C GLN A 249 -4.54 3.23 12.54
N LEU A 250 -5.39 3.94 13.31
CA LEU A 250 -5.33 5.41 13.38
C LEU A 250 -3.97 5.87 13.90
N ALA A 251 -3.59 7.10 13.55
CA ALA A 251 -2.29 7.66 13.86
C ALA A 251 -2.00 7.72 15.37
N GLY A 252 -0.72 7.52 15.70
CA GLY A 252 -0.19 7.67 17.05
C GLY A 252 -0.34 6.46 17.98
N ARG A 253 -0.86 5.33 17.50
CA ARG A 253 -0.89 4.07 18.28
C ARG A 253 0.43 3.31 18.15
N TYR A 254 0.98 2.85 19.28
CA TYR A 254 2.19 2.03 19.32
C TYR A 254 1.92 0.59 18.92
N ARG A 255 2.97 -0.08 18.43
CA ARG A 255 3.01 -1.54 18.37
C ARG A 255 3.02 -2.12 19.78
N GLU A 256 2.51 -3.33 19.91
CA GLU A 256 2.58 -4.08 21.18
C GLU A 256 4.04 -4.20 21.65
N GLY A 257 4.30 -3.77 22.88
CA GLY A 257 5.64 -3.77 23.50
C GLY A 257 6.46 -2.50 23.29
N TYR A 258 5.93 -1.49 22.58
CA TYR A 258 6.59 -0.21 22.30
C TYR A 258 5.93 0.97 23.02
N GLU A 259 4.92 0.73 23.84
CA GLU A 259 4.17 1.77 24.57
C GLU A 259 5.06 2.58 25.52
N ASN A 260 6.17 2.00 25.98
CA ASN A 260 7.17 2.66 26.81
C ASN A 260 7.88 3.82 26.10
N TYR A 261 7.91 3.87 24.77
CA TYR A 261 8.35 5.07 24.04
C TYR A 261 7.46 6.28 24.34
N GLY A 262 6.19 6.07 24.66
CA GLY A 262 5.30 7.14 25.10
C GLY A 262 5.82 7.82 26.37
N GLU A 263 6.32 7.04 27.33
CA GLU A 263 6.93 7.59 28.54
C GLU A 263 8.19 8.40 28.22
N LEU A 264 9.04 7.94 27.29
CA LEU A 264 10.21 8.70 26.83
C LEU A 264 9.81 10.07 26.29
N PHE A 265 8.84 10.12 25.35
CA PHE A 265 8.42 11.38 24.74
C PHE A 265 7.74 12.31 25.75
N ALA A 266 6.92 11.76 26.66
CA ALA A 266 6.28 12.53 27.72
C ALA A 266 7.32 13.15 28.66
N ARG A 267 8.26 12.36 29.18
CA ARG A 267 9.27 12.83 30.13
C ARG A 267 10.20 13.88 29.52
N VAL A 268 10.62 13.69 28.27
CA VAL A 268 11.42 14.70 27.56
C VAL A 268 10.59 15.97 27.31
N GLY A 269 9.32 15.84 26.94
CA GLY A 269 8.46 17.00 26.70
C GLY A 269 8.12 17.81 27.95
N GLU A 270 7.96 17.16 29.10
CA GLU A 270 7.44 17.77 30.33
C GLU A 270 8.53 18.16 31.35
N GLU A 271 9.62 17.39 31.46
CA GLU A 271 10.64 17.69 32.46
C GLU A 271 11.58 18.83 32.02
N SER A 272 12.03 19.62 32.99
CA SER A 272 13.02 20.68 32.72
C SER A 272 14.41 20.08 32.47
N HIS A 273 14.98 20.38 31.31
CA HIS A 273 16.34 20.05 30.93
C HIS A 273 16.89 21.06 29.90
N GLN A 274 18.19 20.98 29.61
CA GLN A 274 18.86 21.89 28.68
C GLN A 274 19.10 21.29 27.28
N SER A 275 18.72 20.03 27.10
CA SER A 275 18.85 19.26 25.87
C SER A 275 17.65 19.41 24.94
N CYS A 276 17.78 18.93 23.70
CA CYS A 276 16.70 18.91 22.71
C CYS A 276 16.60 17.53 22.02
N LEU A 277 15.39 17.01 21.92
CA LEU A 277 15.04 15.81 21.17
C LEU A 277 14.36 16.21 19.86
N LEU A 278 15.02 15.90 18.74
CA LEU A 278 14.48 16.04 17.40
C LEU A 278 13.95 14.70 16.92
N VAL A 279 12.69 14.64 16.48
CA VAL A 279 12.11 13.43 15.91
C VAL A 279 11.68 13.66 14.47
N THR A 280 11.97 12.72 13.58
CA THR A 280 11.36 12.69 12.25
C THR A 280 10.30 11.61 12.23
N SER A 281 9.13 11.94 11.67
CA SER A 281 8.06 10.96 11.54
C SER A 281 7.14 11.23 10.37
N LEU A 282 6.50 10.18 9.87
CA LEU A 282 5.30 10.32 9.05
C LEU A 282 4.09 10.78 9.89
N GLU A 283 3.99 10.31 11.13
CA GLU A 283 2.86 10.53 12.03
C GLU A 283 3.32 10.65 13.49
N ASN A 284 2.71 11.52 14.28
CA ASN A 284 3.16 11.69 15.66
C ASN A 284 2.64 10.58 16.56
N PRO A 285 3.48 10.08 17.49
CA PRO A 285 3.01 9.39 18.66
C PRO A 285 2.04 10.25 19.47
N ARG A 286 1.14 9.60 20.20
CA ARG A 286 0.04 10.26 20.93
C ARG A 286 0.53 11.35 21.88
N GLU A 287 1.61 11.09 22.61
CA GLU A 287 2.14 11.99 23.64
C GLU A 287 2.64 13.30 23.04
N ILE A 288 3.36 13.23 21.91
CA ILE A 288 3.80 14.44 21.19
C ILE A 288 2.59 15.26 20.74
N GLY A 289 1.54 14.60 20.23
CA GLY A 289 0.31 15.29 19.81
C GLY A 289 -0.49 15.92 20.97
N LEU A 290 -0.35 15.43 22.19
CA LEU A 290 -1.00 16.00 23.38
C LEU A 290 -0.22 17.18 23.98
N LEU A 291 1.11 17.15 23.83
CA LEU A 291 2.01 18.17 24.39
C LEU A 291 2.32 19.31 23.41
N GLU A 292 2.09 19.12 22.10
CA GLU A 292 2.41 20.13 21.10
C GLU A 292 1.62 21.44 21.28
N GLY A 293 2.30 22.58 21.16
CA GLY A 293 1.67 23.90 21.20
C GLY A 293 2.64 25.02 20.81
N GLU A 294 2.13 26.14 20.30
CA GLU A 294 2.96 27.23 19.73
C GLU A 294 3.99 27.80 20.72
N SER A 295 3.62 27.88 22.00
CA SER A 295 4.51 28.34 23.09
C SER A 295 4.95 27.21 24.02
N ALA A 296 4.62 25.95 23.70
CA ALA A 296 4.95 24.80 24.51
C ALA A 296 6.42 24.37 24.30
N PRO A 297 7.02 23.63 25.26
CA PRO A 297 8.34 23.01 25.09
C PRO A 297 8.35 21.87 24.05
N VAL A 298 7.16 21.44 23.61
CA VAL A 298 6.98 20.47 22.52
C VAL A 298 6.36 21.19 21.33
N ARG A 299 7.01 21.13 20.17
CA ARG A 299 6.52 21.74 18.93
C ARG A 299 6.61 20.78 17.75
N SER A 300 5.71 20.92 16.79
CA SER A 300 5.68 20.10 15.58
C SER A 300 5.74 20.97 14.33
N LEU A 301 6.72 20.73 13.48
CA LEU A 301 6.82 21.31 12.14
C LEU A 301 6.23 20.33 11.12
N ILE A 302 5.22 20.77 10.36
CA ILE A 302 4.72 20.02 9.20
C ILE A 302 5.50 20.48 7.98
N LEU A 303 6.34 19.59 7.44
CA LEU A 303 7.17 19.86 6.28
C LEU A 303 6.36 19.72 4.99
N SER A 304 6.12 20.84 4.32
CA SER A 304 5.41 20.95 3.04
C SER A 304 6.34 20.70 1.85
N GLY A 305 5.83 20.81 0.62
CA GLY A 305 6.63 20.78 -0.61
C GLY A 305 7.66 21.90 -0.71
N LEU A 306 8.72 21.68 -1.51
CA LEU A 306 9.62 22.76 -1.91
C LEU A 306 8.90 23.82 -2.74
N SER A 307 9.39 25.06 -2.65
CA SER A 307 8.99 26.14 -3.54
C SER A 307 9.35 25.80 -5.00
N ILE A 308 8.68 26.45 -5.95
CA ILE A 308 8.98 26.27 -7.38
C ILE A 308 10.45 26.62 -7.67
N SER A 309 11.01 27.61 -6.97
CA SER A 309 12.41 28.02 -7.13
C SER A 309 13.36 26.93 -6.65
N ASP A 310 13.21 26.47 -5.41
CA ASP A 310 14.10 25.45 -4.82
C ASP A 310 13.97 24.09 -5.53
N ALA A 311 12.75 23.74 -5.94
CA ALA A 311 12.50 22.55 -6.74
C ALA A 311 13.15 22.65 -8.13
N GLY A 312 13.20 23.86 -8.72
CA GLY A 312 13.90 24.11 -9.98
C GLY A 312 15.39 23.80 -9.91
N GLU A 313 16.05 24.07 -8.77
CA GLU A 313 17.46 23.71 -8.57
C GLU A 313 17.68 22.20 -8.59
N ILE A 314 16.75 21.42 -8.01
CA ILE A 314 16.77 19.95 -8.10
C ILE A 314 16.62 19.50 -9.55
N LEU A 315 15.62 20.01 -10.26
CA LEU A 315 15.36 19.62 -11.66
C LEU A 315 16.55 19.94 -12.57
N GLN A 316 17.18 21.10 -12.35
CA GLN A 316 18.39 21.50 -13.06
C GLN A 316 19.57 20.58 -12.75
N ALA A 317 19.78 20.24 -11.47
CA ALA A 317 20.86 19.35 -11.05
C ALA A 317 20.71 17.93 -11.61
N GLU A 318 19.47 17.46 -11.82
CA GLU A 318 19.16 16.17 -12.45
C GLU A 318 19.18 16.21 -14.00
N GLY A 319 19.55 17.35 -14.60
CA GLY A 319 19.81 17.49 -16.03
C GLY A 319 18.67 18.03 -16.88
N LEU A 320 17.56 18.47 -16.27
CA LEU A 320 16.49 19.13 -17.02
C LEU A 320 16.85 20.58 -17.33
N SER A 321 16.48 21.04 -18.52
CA SER A 321 16.84 22.38 -19.04
C SER A 321 15.65 23.26 -19.41
N ASP A 322 14.48 22.69 -19.72
CA ASP A 322 13.27 23.46 -20.04
C ASP A 322 12.53 23.91 -18.78
N SER A 323 12.81 25.13 -18.32
CA SER A 323 12.18 25.71 -17.13
C SER A 323 10.73 26.16 -17.33
N SER A 324 10.23 26.23 -18.57
CA SER A 324 8.87 26.70 -18.85
C SER A 324 7.80 25.76 -18.26
N SER A 325 8.10 24.47 -18.25
CA SER A 325 7.19 23.39 -17.80
C SER A 325 7.42 22.98 -16.34
N TRP A 326 8.40 23.54 -15.65
CA TRP A 326 8.75 23.13 -14.27
C TRP A 326 7.65 23.43 -13.27
N ARG A 327 6.95 24.56 -13.39
CA ARG A 327 5.84 24.89 -12.48
C ARG A 327 4.80 23.76 -12.43
N SER A 328 4.34 23.29 -13.59
CA SER A 328 3.34 22.22 -13.69
C SER A 328 3.85 20.90 -13.13
N LEU A 329 5.12 20.57 -13.37
CA LEU A 329 5.75 19.37 -12.81
C LEU A 329 5.84 19.45 -11.27
N VAL A 330 6.29 20.59 -10.74
CA VAL A 330 6.42 20.85 -9.29
C VAL A 330 5.07 20.81 -8.61
N GLU A 331 4.04 21.42 -9.19
CA GLU A 331 2.66 21.39 -8.66
C GLU A 331 2.11 19.96 -8.61
N ARG A 332 2.38 19.14 -9.64
CA ARG A 332 1.90 17.75 -9.70
C ARG A 332 2.51 16.87 -8.60
N TYR A 333 3.81 17.02 -8.35
CA TYR A 333 4.52 16.32 -7.28
C TYR A 333 4.52 17.06 -5.95
N GLN A 334 3.81 18.20 -5.88
CA GLN A 334 3.77 19.09 -4.71
C GLN A 334 5.14 19.42 -4.13
N GLY A 335 6.13 19.70 -4.98
CA GLY A 335 7.48 20.02 -4.53
C GLY A 335 8.16 18.89 -3.72
N ASN A 336 7.72 17.63 -3.82
CA ASN A 336 8.33 16.50 -3.13
C ASN A 336 9.72 16.21 -3.73
N PRO A 337 10.84 16.42 -2.99
CA PRO A 337 12.18 16.31 -3.54
C PRO A 337 12.49 14.92 -4.10
N ALA A 338 12.13 13.84 -3.40
CA ALA A 338 12.41 12.49 -3.86
C ALA A 338 11.60 12.14 -5.12
N ALA A 339 10.33 12.54 -5.17
CA ALA A 339 9.50 12.31 -6.35
C ALA A 339 10.01 13.10 -7.56
N LEU A 340 10.41 14.37 -7.36
CA LEU A 340 10.98 15.21 -8.41
C LEU A 340 12.29 14.65 -8.97
N LYS A 341 13.19 14.14 -8.12
CA LYS A 341 14.43 13.48 -8.57
C LYS A 341 14.14 12.24 -9.42
N LEU A 342 13.24 11.37 -8.95
CA LEU A 342 12.84 10.18 -9.70
C LEU A 342 12.18 10.52 -11.04
N ALA A 343 11.28 11.52 -11.04
CA ALA A 343 10.62 11.98 -12.25
C ALA A 343 11.63 12.61 -13.23
N ALA A 344 12.52 13.48 -12.76
CA ALA A 344 13.52 14.12 -13.60
C ALA A 344 14.43 13.10 -14.28
N LYS A 345 14.89 12.09 -13.54
CA LYS A 345 15.71 11.01 -14.07
C LYS A 345 14.99 10.23 -15.18
N LEU A 346 13.72 9.89 -14.96
CA LEU A 346 12.91 9.21 -15.98
C LEU A 346 12.64 10.10 -17.20
N ILE A 347 12.42 11.39 -17.01
CA ILE A 347 12.22 12.35 -18.11
C ILE A 347 13.50 12.46 -18.96
N CYS A 348 14.66 12.52 -18.32
CA CYS A 348 15.94 12.46 -19.02
C CYS A 348 16.10 11.14 -19.80
N ASP A 349 15.82 10.00 -19.16
CA ASP A 349 16.04 8.68 -19.74
C ASP A 349 15.07 8.33 -20.89
N LEU A 350 13.80 8.74 -20.81
CA LEU A 350 12.74 8.34 -21.76
C LEU A 350 12.30 9.43 -22.73
N PHE A 351 12.41 10.70 -22.32
CA PHE A 351 11.89 11.85 -23.07
C PHE A 351 12.99 12.86 -23.42
N ASN A 352 14.26 12.47 -23.32
CA ASN A 352 15.43 13.32 -23.60
C ASN A 352 15.38 14.68 -22.86
N GLY A 353 14.83 14.71 -21.65
CA GLY A 353 14.68 15.92 -20.86
C GLY A 353 13.46 16.79 -21.19
N ASN A 354 12.58 16.36 -22.10
CA ASN A 354 11.37 17.09 -22.48
C ASN A 354 10.25 16.89 -21.44
N VAL A 355 10.07 17.89 -20.58
CA VAL A 355 9.04 17.87 -19.52
C VAL A 355 7.63 18.00 -20.09
N ALA A 356 7.43 18.79 -21.15
CA ALA A 356 6.11 18.98 -21.76
C ALA A 356 5.56 17.67 -22.33
N GLU A 357 6.38 16.92 -23.07
CA GLU A 357 6.00 15.61 -23.62
C GLU A 357 5.63 14.60 -22.53
N PHE A 358 6.32 14.64 -21.39
CA PHE A 358 5.98 13.82 -20.24
C PHE A 358 4.62 14.21 -19.64
N LEU A 359 4.36 15.51 -19.47
CA LEU A 359 3.12 16.01 -18.89
C LEU A 359 1.88 15.68 -19.75
N GLU A 360 2.02 15.55 -21.07
CA GLU A 360 0.95 15.11 -21.98
C GLU A 360 0.45 13.69 -21.73
N ARG A 361 1.21 12.84 -21.02
CA ARG A 361 0.82 11.45 -20.75
C ARG A 361 -0.21 11.30 -19.64
N GLU A 362 -0.45 12.34 -18.85
CA GLU A 362 -1.38 12.37 -17.71
C GLU A 362 -1.17 11.29 -16.63
N ILE A 363 -0.01 10.60 -16.62
CA ILE A 363 0.34 9.56 -15.64
C ILE A 363 1.57 10.01 -14.85
N PHE A 364 1.42 10.10 -13.52
CA PHE A 364 2.41 10.78 -12.67
C PHE A 364 2.91 9.93 -11.50
N VAL A 365 2.28 8.80 -11.21
CA VAL A 365 2.74 7.88 -10.17
C VAL A 365 2.94 6.51 -10.78
N PHE A 366 4.20 6.12 -10.90
CA PHE A 366 4.61 4.85 -11.50
C PHE A 366 5.92 4.38 -10.86
N GLY A 367 6.23 3.08 -10.99
CA GLY A 367 7.50 2.50 -10.58
C GLY A 367 7.93 2.92 -9.17
N ASP A 368 9.12 3.52 -9.07
CA ASP A 368 9.71 3.94 -7.80
C ASP A 368 8.99 5.10 -7.12
N ILE A 369 8.30 5.97 -7.87
CA ILE A 369 7.47 7.04 -7.30
C ILE A 369 6.32 6.43 -6.49
N GLY A 370 5.70 5.35 -7.01
CA GLY A 370 4.68 4.60 -6.27
C GLY A 370 5.23 3.97 -4.98
N LYS A 371 6.50 3.54 -4.97
CA LYS A 371 7.15 2.97 -3.78
C LYS A 371 7.33 3.99 -2.66
N LEU A 372 7.45 5.29 -2.97
CA LEU A 372 7.49 6.33 -1.93
C LEU A 372 6.20 6.37 -1.11
N LEU A 373 5.06 6.05 -1.72
CA LEU A 373 3.74 6.07 -1.09
C LEU A 373 3.31 4.70 -0.55
N ALA A 374 4.03 3.62 -0.89
CA ALA A 374 3.73 2.27 -0.43
C ALA A 374 3.74 2.12 1.11
N PRO A 375 4.69 2.72 1.87
CA PRO A 375 4.65 2.73 3.32
C PRO A 375 3.36 3.34 3.87
N LEU A 376 2.85 4.41 3.24
CA LEU A 376 1.61 5.07 3.67
C LEU A 376 0.45 4.08 3.63
N ARG A 377 0.25 3.39 2.50
CA ARG A 377 -0.86 2.44 2.30
C ARG A 377 -0.91 1.37 3.39
N ARG A 378 0.24 0.81 3.77
CA ARG A 378 0.33 -0.28 4.76
C ARG A 378 -0.04 0.17 6.18
N ARG A 379 -0.04 1.48 6.45
CA ARG A 379 -0.26 2.03 7.79
C ARG A 379 -1.70 2.47 8.02
N LEU A 380 -2.42 2.81 6.97
CA LEU A 380 -3.79 3.31 7.07
C LEU A 380 -4.75 2.24 7.60
N SER A 381 -5.62 2.64 8.52
CA SER A 381 -6.79 1.84 8.90
C SER A 381 -7.74 1.63 7.72
N GLU A 382 -8.67 0.69 7.85
CA GLU A 382 -9.67 0.41 6.81
C GLU A 382 -10.53 1.64 6.51
N LEU A 383 -11.04 2.32 7.55
CA LEU A 383 -11.86 3.52 7.38
C LEU A 383 -11.09 4.65 6.69
N GLU A 384 -9.82 4.86 7.03
CA GLU A 384 -8.99 5.87 6.35
C GLU A 384 -8.81 5.56 4.87
N ARG A 385 -8.60 4.28 4.50
CA ARG A 385 -8.53 3.87 3.10
C ARG A 385 -9.85 4.14 2.38
N GLU A 386 -10.99 3.83 3.00
CA GLU A 386 -12.30 4.12 2.44
C GLU A 386 -12.53 5.62 2.23
N VAL A 387 -12.12 6.46 3.18
CA VAL A 387 -12.16 7.92 3.03
C VAL A 387 -11.28 8.37 1.86
N LEU A 388 -10.05 7.88 1.76
CA LEU A 388 -9.15 8.22 0.66
C LEU A 388 -9.72 7.79 -0.70
N TYR A 389 -10.26 6.57 -0.81
CA TYR A 389 -10.87 6.12 -2.05
C TYR A 389 -12.06 6.99 -2.44
N TRP A 390 -12.91 7.36 -1.48
CA TRP A 390 -14.04 8.24 -1.75
C TRP A 390 -13.58 9.63 -2.24
N LEU A 391 -12.56 10.20 -1.61
CA LEU A 391 -11.99 11.48 -2.05
C LEU A 391 -11.35 11.38 -3.45
N ALA A 392 -10.71 10.25 -3.77
CA ALA A 392 -10.15 10.00 -5.10
C ALA A 392 -11.24 9.86 -6.19
N ILE A 393 -12.43 9.37 -5.82
CA ILE A 393 -13.60 9.29 -6.71
C ILE A 393 -14.20 10.67 -6.92
N GLU A 394 -14.40 11.45 -5.85
CA GLU A 394 -15.03 12.77 -5.94
C GLU A 394 -14.15 13.78 -6.68
N ARG A 395 -12.81 13.68 -6.54
CA ARG A 395 -11.78 14.55 -7.16
C ARG A 395 -11.91 16.05 -6.91
N ARG A 396 -12.90 16.45 -6.12
CA ARG A 396 -13.17 17.83 -5.75
C ARG A 396 -13.16 17.95 -4.24
N PRO A 397 -12.78 19.11 -3.69
CA PRO A 397 -12.86 19.34 -2.27
C PRO A 397 -14.30 19.13 -1.76
N ILE A 398 -14.46 18.25 -0.76
CA ILE A 398 -15.78 17.85 -0.22
C ILE A 398 -15.93 18.28 1.24
N SER A 399 -17.15 18.66 1.63
CA SER A 399 -17.45 19.00 3.03
C SER A 399 -17.56 17.74 3.90
N PHE A 400 -17.36 17.88 5.21
CA PHE A 400 -17.59 16.79 6.18
C PHE A 400 -18.99 16.18 6.04
N SER A 401 -20.04 17.00 5.96
CA SER A 401 -21.43 16.54 5.85
C SER A 401 -21.68 15.73 4.57
N SER A 402 -21.12 16.18 3.45
CA SER A 402 -21.24 15.48 2.17
C SER A 402 -20.45 14.17 2.21
N LEU A 403 -19.26 14.16 2.80
CA LEU A 403 -18.46 12.95 2.95
C LEU A 403 -19.20 11.91 3.82
N ALA A 404 -19.74 12.32 4.97
CA ALA A 404 -20.48 11.46 5.89
C ALA A 404 -21.75 10.84 5.27
N THR A 405 -22.46 11.59 4.41
CA THR A 405 -23.68 11.07 3.75
C THR A 405 -23.35 10.10 2.60
N ASN A 406 -22.21 10.31 1.94
CA ASN A 406 -21.85 9.53 0.75
C ASN A 406 -21.04 8.26 1.06
N LEU A 407 -20.23 8.26 2.13
CA LEU A 407 -19.61 7.05 2.66
C LEU A 407 -20.73 6.13 3.14
N SER A 408 -21.13 5.16 2.30
CA SER A 408 -22.20 4.20 2.58
C SER A 408 -21.76 3.13 3.60
N LEU A 409 -21.15 3.57 4.70
CA LEU A 409 -20.60 2.75 5.78
C LEU A 409 -21.38 3.01 7.07
N PRO A 410 -21.64 1.98 7.90
CA PRO A 410 -22.31 2.14 9.20
C PRO A 410 -21.32 2.71 10.24
N ILE A 411 -20.87 3.95 10.04
CA ILE A 411 -19.92 4.64 10.93
C ILE A 411 -20.56 5.82 11.64
N SER A 412 -20.09 6.09 12.85
CA SER A 412 -20.43 7.31 13.59
C SER A 412 -19.68 8.52 13.04
N GLN A 413 -20.20 9.72 13.31
CA GLN A 413 -19.49 10.96 12.96
C GLN A 413 -18.15 11.10 13.70
N GLY A 414 -18.05 10.54 14.91
CA GLY A 414 -16.82 10.51 15.69
C GLY A 414 -15.71 9.72 15.00
N GLU A 415 -16.02 8.50 14.53
CA GLU A 415 -15.06 7.67 13.80
C GLU A 415 -14.58 8.33 12.50
N LEU A 416 -15.48 9.02 11.78
CA LEU A 416 -15.09 9.79 10.60
C LEU A 416 -14.16 10.97 10.95
N LEU A 417 -14.43 11.67 12.05
CA LEU A 417 -13.57 12.77 12.52
C LEU A 417 -12.18 12.25 12.90
N GLU A 418 -12.10 11.13 13.62
CA GLU A 418 -10.83 10.50 13.99
C GLU A 418 -10.04 10.07 12.75
N ALA A 419 -10.71 9.47 11.75
CA ALA A 419 -10.08 9.10 10.48
C ALA A 419 -9.55 10.33 9.72
N LEU A 420 -10.33 11.40 9.62
CA LEU A 420 -9.89 12.66 8.98
C LEU A 420 -8.75 13.33 9.75
N ALA A 421 -8.78 13.32 11.08
CA ALA A 421 -7.70 13.84 11.91
C ALA A 421 -6.42 13.05 11.69
N SER A 422 -6.50 11.73 11.70
CA SER A 422 -5.40 10.80 11.45
C SER A 422 -4.79 10.98 10.04
N LEU A 423 -5.62 11.07 9.00
CA LEU A 423 -5.17 11.36 7.64
C LEU A 423 -4.50 12.74 7.52
N GLY A 424 -5.02 13.74 8.24
CA GLY A 424 -4.43 15.08 8.33
C GLY A 424 -3.04 15.05 8.97
N GLN A 425 -2.85 14.30 10.06
CA GLN A 425 -1.53 14.14 10.72
C GLN A 425 -0.48 13.51 9.80
N ARG A 426 -0.91 12.65 8.88
CA ARG A 426 -0.05 11.98 7.89
C ARG A 426 0.20 12.81 6.63
N SER A 427 -0.26 14.06 6.60
CA SER A 427 -0.18 14.96 5.44
C SER A 427 -0.81 14.37 4.17
N LEU A 428 -1.90 13.61 4.31
CA LEU A 428 -2.64 12.99 3.19
C LEU A 428 -3.91 13.74 2.81
N LEU A 429 -4.23 14.82 3.53
CA LEU A 429 -5.38 15.67 3.26
C LEU A 429 -4.96 17.12 3.12
N GLU A 430 -5.55 17.77 2.13
CA GLU A 430 -5.58 19.22 2.01
C GLU A 430 -6.89 19.73 2.59
N LYS A 431 -6.78 20.83 3.34
CA LYS A 431 -7.94 21.54 3.89
C LYS A 431 -8.02 22.89 3.22
N THR A 432 -9.13 23.16 2.54
CA THR A 432 -9.43 24.48 1.97
C THR A 432 -10.68 25.04 2.63
N THR A 433 -10.84 26.35 2.60
CA THR A 433 -12.05 27.04 3.09
C THR A 433 -12.83 27.58 1.92
N THR A 434 -14.16 27.48 1.98
CA THR A 434 -15.01 28.16 0.99
C THR A 434 -15.09 29.65 1.27
N SER A 435 -15.02 30.44 0.20
CA SER A 435 -15.13 31.90 0.23
C SER A 435 -16.46 32.40 0.80
N GLU A 436 -17.53 31.61 0.68
CA GLU A 436 -18.90 32.05 0.96
C GLU A 436 -19.47 31.56 2.30
N ALA A 437 -18.88 30.54 2.95
CA ALA A 437 -19.47 29.94 4.15
C ALA A 437 -18.45 29.50 5.23
N GLY A 438 -17.16 29.74 5.03
CA GLY A 438 -16.10 29.33 5.98
C GLY A 438 -16.06 27.82 6.26
N LYS A 439 -16.73 27.01 5.43
CA LYS A 439 -16.78 25.56 5.63
C LYS A 439 -15.46 24.96 5.18
N SER A 440 -14.91 24.07 6.02
CA SER A 440 -13.74 23.27 5.66
C SER A 440 -14.12 22.25 4.60
N LEU A 441 -13.36 22.24 3.50
CA LEU A 441 -13.40 21.23 2.47
C LEU A 441 -12.13 20.40 2.54
N PHE A 442 -12.28 19.09 2.27
CA PHE A 442 -11.20 18.11 2.28
C PHE A 442 -10.93 17.64 0.87
N ALA A 443 -9.66 17.61 0.49
CA ALA A 443 -9.21 17.08 -0.80
C ALA A 443 -7.95 16.24 -0.62
N LEU A 444 -7.61 15.45 -1.65
CA LEU A 444 -6.33 14.75 -1.71
C LEU A 444 -5.29 15.61 -2.43
N PRO A 445 -4.03 15.63 -1.93
CA PRO A 445 -2.87 16.00 -2.72
C PRO A 445 -2.85 15.33 -4.11
N PRO A 446 -2.46 16.00 -5.23
CA PRO A 446 -2.50 15.40 -6.56
C PRO A 446 -1.71 14.08 -6.68
N MET A 447 -0.51 14.01 -6.11
CA MET A 447 0.30 12.79 -6.10
C MET A 447 -0.38 11.66 -5.30
N VAL A 448 -1.02 11.98 -4.17
CA VAL A 448 -1.76 11.00 -3.36
C VAL A 448 -3.04 10.57 -4.08
N MET A 449 -3.75 11.50 -4.73
CA MET A 449 -4.95 11.23 -5.52
C MET A 449 -4.67 10.25 -6.65
N GLU A 450 -3.59 10.47 -7.40
CA GLU A 450 -3.16 9.59 -8.49
C GLU A 450 -2.83 8.19 -7.95
N TYR A 451 -2.04 8.12 -6.87
CA TYR A 451 -1.71 6.86 -6.23
C TYR A 451 -2.97 6.12 -5.76
N VAL A 452 -3.83 6.76 -4.96
CA VAL A 452 -5.07 6.15 -4.45
C VAL A 452 -6.00 5.73 -5.58
N THR A 453 -6.08 6.50 -6.66
CA THR A 453 -6.87 6.14 -7.86
C THR A 453 -6.31 4.86 -8.50
N SER A 454 -4.99 4.76 -8.69
CA SER A 454 -4.37 3.55 -9.26
C SER A 454 -4.65 2.30 -8.41
N GLN A 455 -4.60 2.45 -7.09
CA GLN A 455 -4.88 1.36 -6.14
C GLN A 455 -6.36 0.96 -6.15
N LEU A 456 -7.25 1.95 -6.29
CA LEU A 456 -8.68 1.71 -6.43
C LEU A 456 -9.00 0.96 -7.73
N VAL A 457 -8.39 1.38 -8.84
CA VAL A 457 -8.50 0.68 -10.14
C VAL A 457 -8.00 -0.76 -10.00
N GLU A 458 -6.83 -0.98 -9.39
CA GLU A 458 -6.29 -2.32 -9.15
C GLU A 458 -7.24 -3.21 -8.33
N GLN A 459 -7.90 -2.67 -7.29
CA GLN A 459 -8.90 -3.41 -6.49
C GLN A 459 -10.18 -3.74 -7.25
N ILE A 460 -10.55 -2.91 -8.23
CA ILE A 460 -11.72 -3.15 -9.08
C ILE A 460 -11.38 -4.19 -10.14
N SER A 461 -10.23 -4.06 -10.79
CA SER A 461 -9.71 -5.03 -11.78
C SER A 461 -9.45 -6.41 -11.18
N GLY A 462 -8.88 -6.46 -9.97
CA GLY A 462 -8.32 -7.70 -9.41
C GLY A 462 -6.92 -8.02 -9.97
N LYS A 463 -6.33 -9.14 -9.55
CA LYS A 463 -4.92 -9.53 -9.83
C LYS A 463 -4.57 -9.85 -11.30
N VAL A 464 -5.46 -9.57 -12.26
CA VAL A 464 -5.29 -9.99 -13.68
C VAL A 464 -4.30 -9.09 -14.45
N SER A 465 -3.77 -8.03 -13.83
CA SER A 465 -2.90 -7.00 -14.42
C SER A 465 -1.58 -7.45 -15.06
N HIS A 466 -1.20 -8.74 -15.02
CA HIS A 466 0.02 -9.23 -15.68
C HIS A 466 -0.19 -10.00 -17.00
N ARG A 467 -1.41 -10.10 -17.53
CA ARG A 467 -1.64 -10.68 -18.87
C ARG A 467 -2.45 -9.77 -19.77
N LEU A 468 -1.90 -8.60 -20.08
CA LEU A 468 -2.31 -7.85 -21.27
C LEU A 468 -1.80 -8.59 -22.52
N LYS A 469 -2.53 -9.61 -22.98
CA LYS A 469 -2.70 -9.74 -24.43
C LYS A 469 -3.69 -8.65 -24.82
N LEU A 470 -3.17 -7.45 -25.06
CA LEU A 470 -3.86 -6.47 -25.88
C LEU A 470 -3.92 -7.11 -27.28
N SER A 471 -4.97 -7.88 -27.57
CA SER A 471 -5.37 -8.04 -28.95
C SER A 471 -5.87 -6.67 -29.39
N SER A 472 -5.01 -5.96 -30.11
CA SER A 472 -5.45 -4.99 -31.10
C SER A 472 -6.46 -5.69 -32.01
N ALA A 473 -7.74 -5.58 -31.68
CA ALA A 473 -8.84 -6.00 -32.52
C ALA A 473 -9.89 -4.88 -32.50
N PHE A 474 -9.43 -3.66 -32.80
CA PHE A 474 -10.20 -2.73 -33.61
C PHE A 474 -9.84 -3.02 -35.07
N GLU A 475 -10.13 -4.23 -35.54
CA GLU A 475 -10.18 -4.50 -36.98
C GLU A 475 -11.43 -5.32 -37.25
N ASP A 476 -12.24 -4.80 -38.17
CA ASP A 476 -13.46 -5.38 -38.69
C ASP A 476 -13.23 -6.83 -39.14
N THR A 477 -13.96 -7.77 -38.56
CA THR A 477 -14.25 -9.03 -39.26
C THR A 477 -15.65 -9.51 -38.89
N ILE A 478 -16.50 -9.61 -39.90
CA ILE A 478 -17.86 -10.09 -39.84
C ILE A 478 -17.81 -11.62 -39.76
N GLU A 479 -18.41 -12.22 -38.73
CA GLU A 479 -18.87 -13.61 -38.80
C GLU A 479 -20.39 -13.66 -39.01
N LEU A 480 -20.77 -14.13 -40.20
CA LEU A 480 -22.14 -14.46 -40.58
C LEU A 480 -22.43 -15.92 -40.20
N THR A 481 -22.87 -16.18 -38.96
CA THR A 481 -23.81 -17.28 -38.65
C THR A 481 -24.44 -17.11 -37.27
N PRO A 482 -25.76 -17.35 -37.10
CA PRO A 482 -26.36 -17.44 -35.77
C PRO A 482 -26.02 -18.82 -35.19
N SER A 483 -24.94 -18.91 -34.43
CA SER A 483 -24.77 -20.04 -33.52
C SER A 483 -25.89 -19.98 -32.45
N PRO A 484 -26.46 -21.12 -32.04
CA PRO A 484 -27.43 -21.11 -30.95
C PRO A 484 -26.74 -20.52 -29.73
N LYS A 485 -27.19 -19.35 -29.26
CA LYS A 485 -26.63 -18.67 -28.08
C LYS A 485 -26.64 -19.64 -26.90
N GLN A 486 -25.51 -20.29 -26.65
CA GLN A 486 -25.34 -21.08 -25.44
C GLN A 486 -25.42 -20.10 -24.25
N PRO A 487 -26.11 -20.47 -23.17
CA PRO A 487 -26.21 -19.61 -22.01
C PRO A 487 -24.82 -19.41 -21.40
N THR A 488 -24.53 -18.19 -20.94
CA THR A 488 -23.27 -17.86 -20.28
C THR A 488 -23.14 -18.63 -18.97
N ASN A 489 -22.03 -19.36 -18.79
CA ASN A 489 -21.82 -20.20 -17.62
C ASN A 489 -20.97 -19.48 -16.56
N LEU A 490 -21.63 -19.02 -15.50
CA LEU A 490 -20.99 -18.21 -14.45
C LEU A 490 -20.06 -19.04 -13.56
N SER A 491 -20.30 -20.34 -13.36
CA SER A 491 -19.37 -21.20 -12.62
C SER A 491 -17.99 -21.27 -13.29
N GLN A 492 -17.94 -21.34 -14.62
CA GLN A 492 -16.67 -21.43 -15.38
C GLN A 492 -15.80 -20.17 -15.27
N TRP A 493 -16.40 -19.03 -14.93
CA TRP A 493 -15.67 -17.79 -14.75
C TRP A 493 -14.71 -17.84 -13.55
N PHE A 494 -14.94 -18.71 -12.56
CA PHE A 494 -13.97 -18.95 -11.47
C PHE A 494 -12.71 -19.67 -11.96
N ASP A 495 -12.82 -20.45 -13.05
CA ASP A 495 -11.70 -21.16 -13.70
C ASP A 495 -11.07 -20.34 -14.83
N TYR A 496 -11.37 -19.04 -14.91
CA TYR A 496 -10.91 -18.12 -15.95
C TYR A 496 -11.30 -18.51 -17.39
N ALA A 497 -12.35 -19.31 -17.55
CA ALA A 497 -12.96 -19.59 -18.85
C ALA A 497 -14.09 -18.58 -19.10
N PHE A 498 -13.98 -17.83 -20.20
CA PHE A 498 -14.92 -16.77 -20.56
C PHE A 498 -15.35 -16.90 -22.02
N GLU A 499 -16.60 -16.61 -22.31
CA GLU A 499 -17.10 -16.52 -23.68
C GLU A 499 -16.61 -15.23 -24.35
N GLU A 500 -16.35 -15.25 -25.67
CA GLU A 500 -15.66 -14.17 -26.40
C GLU A 500 -16.31 -12.78 -26.27
N ALA A 501 -17.64 -12.74 -26.08
CA ALA A 501 -18.37 -11.49 -25.94
C ALA A 501 -18.19 -10.80 -24.57
N TRP A 502 -17.62 -11.51 -23.57
CA TRP A 502 -17.41 -11.00 -22.21
C TRP A 502 -16.00 -10.45 -22.04
N GLN A 503 -15.91 -9.12 -21.96
CA GLN A 503 -14.65 -8.39 -21.82
C GLN A 503 -14.25 -8.20 -20.35
N PRO A 504 -12.93 -8.08 -20.08
CA PRO A 504 -12.43 -7.74 -18.75
C PRO A 504 -12.95 -6.39 -18.28
N VAL A 505 -13.32 -6.24 -17.00
CA VAL A 505 -13.79 -4.95 -16.46
C VAL A 505 -12.74 -3.85 -16.63
N GLU A 506 -11.46 -4.22 -16.69
CA GLU A 506 -10.29 -3.39 -17.00
C GLU A 506 -10.51 -2.56 -18.26
N VAL A 507 -11.10 -3.12 -19.31
CA VAL A 507 -11.35 -2.39 -20.57
C VAL A 507 -12.40 -1.30 -20.37
N LEU A 508 -13.41 -1.56 -19.52
CA LEU A 508 -14.42 -0.57 -19.16
C LEU A 508 -13.83 0.58 -18.33
N ILE A 509 -12.77 0.27 -17.56
CA ILE A 509 -12.08 1.20 -16.65
C ILE A 509 -10.69 1.65 -17.15
N ALA A 510 -10.34 1.44 -18.43
CA ALA A 510 -9.03 1.82 -18.99
C ALA A 510 -9.03 3.22 -19.66
N ASN A 511 -10.19 3.83 -19.91
CA ASN A 511 -10.30 5.12 -20.60
C ASN A 511 -10.22 6.35 -19.64
N PRO A 512 -9.26 7.28 -19.72
CA PRO A 512 -9.04 8.38 -18.74
C PRO A 512 -10.29 9.19 -18.28
N ARG A 513 -11.41 9.14 -19.01
CA ARG A 513 -12.73 9.62 -18.55
C ARG A 513 -13.47 8.72 -17.53
N ILE A 514 -12.85 7.65 -16.99
CA ILE A 514 -13.41 6.62 -16.05
C ILE A 514 -14.04 7.17 -14.77
N LEU A 515 -13.73 8.40 -14.36
CA LEU A 515 -13.86 8.83 -12.97
C LEU A 515 -15.29 8.87 -12.43
N PRO A 516 -16.30 9.29 -13.22
CA PRO A 516 -17.70 9.12 -12.82
C PRO A 516 -18.14 7.65 -12.69
N ARG A 517 -17.49 6.71 -13.42
CA ARG A 517 -17.80 5.28 -13.38
C ARG A 517 -17.25 4.57 -12.13
N LEU A 518 -16.12 5.02 -11.56
CA LEU A 518 -15.57 4.42 -10.32
C LEU A 518 -16.59 4.44 -9.18
N ARG A 519 -17.40 5.49 -9.09
CA ARG A 519 -18.49 5.59 -8.09
C ARG A 519 -19.49 4.45 -8.23
N SER A 520 -19.90 4.14 -9.46
CA SER A 520 -20.92 3.11 -9.74
C SER A 520 -20.43 1.68 -9.45
N ILE A 521 -19.15 1.40 -9.69
CA ILE A 521 -18.54 0.07 -9.49
C ILE A 521 -17.77 -0.05 -8.17
N TYR A 522 -17.78 0.98 -7.32
CA TYR A 522 -17.03 1.02 -6.06
C TYR A 522 -17.31 -0.17 -5.15
N HIS A 523 -18.57 -0.62 -5.10
CA HIS A 523 -18.99 -1.73 -4.26
C HIS A 523 -18.61 -3.11 -4.84
N LEU A 524 -18.03 -3.15 -6.04
CA LEU A 524 -17.49 -4.35 -6.70
C LEU A 524 -16.00 -4.57 -6.39
N ARG A 525 -15.39 -3.80 -5.48
CA ARG A 525 -14.02 -4.03 -5.02
C ARG A 525 -13.90 -5.36 -4.28
N GLY A 526 -12.73 -5.99 -4.40
CA GLY A 526 -12.40 -7.26 -3.72
C GLY A 526 -11.78 -8.26 -4.69
N GLU A 527 -10.80 -9.03 -4.18
CA GLU A 527 -10.06 -10.02 -4.97
C GLU A 527 -10.88 -11.29 -5.27
N ASP A 528 -11.86 -11.63 -4.41
CA ASP A 528 -12.67 -12.85 -4.52
C ASP A 528 -13.88 -12.71 -5.46
N THR A 529 -13.83 -11.72 -6.35
CA THR A 529 -14.96 -11.41 -7.24
C THR A 529 -14.53 -11.38 -8.70
N THR A 530 -15.17 -12.20 -9.52
CA THR A 530 -14.94 -12.20 -10.97
C THR A 530 -15.90 -11.24 -11.64
N LYS A 531 -15.37 -10.31 -12.44
CA LYS A 531 -16.13 -9.21 -13.06
C LYS A 531 -15.89 -9.22 -14.56
N ARG A 532 -16.98 -9.21 -15.33
CA ARG A 532 -16.93 -9.10 -16.80
C ARG A 532 -18.05 -8.20 -17.28
N PHE A 533 -17.85 -7.57 -18.43
CA PHE A 533 -18.90 -6.81 -19.08
C PHE A 533 -19.09 -7.24 -20.53
N LYS A 534 -20.31 -7.04 -21.02
CA LYS A 534 -20.67 -7.22 -22.43
C LYS A 534 -21.16 -5.89 -22.99
N ALA A 535 -20.57 -5.46 -24.10
CA ALA A 535 -20.99 -4.25 -24.79
C ALA A 535 -22.28 -4.51 -25.59
N ILE A 536 -23.27 -3.64 -25.44
CA ILE A 536 -24.57 -3.75 -26.10
C ILE A 536 -24.85 -2.45 -26.82
N ARG A 537 -25.04 -2.53 -28.14
CA ARG A 537 -25.41 -1.39 -28.98
C ARG A 537 -26.93 -1.24 -28.98
N LEU A 538 -27.41 -0.04 -28.64
CA LEU A 538 -28.82 0.31 -28.72
C LEU A 538 -29.11 0.85 -30.13
N PRO A 539 -29.93 0.16 -30.95
CA PRO A 539 -30.10 0.51 -32.37
C PRO A 539 -30.66 1.91 -32.60
N GLU A 540 -31.63 2.34 -31.77
CA GLU A 540 -32.35 3.59 -31.96
C GLU A 540 -31.52 4.84 -31.61
N SER A 541 -30.62 4.75 -30.63
CA SER A 541 -29.82 5.88 -30.16
C SER A 541 -28.38 5.85 -30.67
N GLN A 542 -27.96 4.77 -31.33
CA GLN A 542 -26.56 4.43 -31.64
C GLN A 542 -25.61 4.44 -30.43
N LYS A 543 -26.14 4.58 -29.21
CA LYS A 543 -25.36 4.55 -27.97
C LYS A 543 -25.01 3.11 -27.60
N GLN A 544 -23.95 2.97 -26.81
CA GLN A 544 -23.54 1.69 -26.24
C GLN A 544 -23.73 1.70 -24.73
N VAL A 545 -24.17 0.57 -24.20
CA VAL A 545 -24.24 0.31 -22.76
C VAL A 545 -23.46 -0.96 -22.43
N ALA A 546 -22.84 -1.00 -21.27
CA ALA A 546 -22.14 -2.15 -20.74
C ALA A 546 -23.06 -2.90 -19.77
N LEU A 547 -23.35 -4.17 -20.09
CA LEU A 547 -23.94 -5.11 -19.13
C LEU A 547 -22.80 -5.68 -18.28
N LEU A 548 -22.67 -5.20 -17.06
CA LEU A 548 -21.66 -5.63 -16.10
C LEU A 548 -22.23 -6.73 -15.21
N VAL A 549 -21.50 -7.84 -15.11
CA VAL A 549 -21.81 -8.97 -14.24
C VAL A 549 -20.63 -9.20 -13.32
N ALA A 550 -20.90 -9.24 -12.02
CA ALA A 550 -19.94 -9.57 -10.99
C ALA A 550 -20.44 -10.77 -10.19
N ILE A 551 -19.60 -11.78 -10.04
CA ILE A 551 -19.88 -12.99 -9.28
C ILE A 551 -18.89 -13.14 -8.13
N ALA A 552 -19.37 -13.71 -7.03
CA ALA A 552 -18.56 -14.02 -5.85
C ALA A 552 -19.01 -15.37 -5.30
N GLN A 553 -18.06 -16.16 -4.79
CA GLN A 553 -18.41 -17.36 -4.04
C GLN A 553 -18.95 -16.92 -2.67
N ASP A 554 -20.16 -17.35 -2.34
CA ASP A 554 -20.82 -17.05 -1.07
C ASP A 554 -20.65 -18.22 -0.10
N CYS A 555 -20.94 -17.99 1.18
CA CYS A 555 -21.11 -19.08 2.14
C CYS A 555 -22.22 -20.03 1.62
N ASP A 556 -22.08 -21.33 1.88
CA ASP A 556 -23.01 -22.40 1.44
C ASP A 556 -22.90 -22.86 -0.02
N GLN A 557 -21.74 -22.70 -0.67
CA GLN A 557 -21.50 -23.13 -2.07
C GLN A 557 -22.43 -22.45 -3.11
N LYS A 558 -23.08 -21.35 -2.75
CA LYS A 558 -23.91 -20.56 -3.65
C LYS A 558 -23.08 -19.48 -4.33
N ILE A 559 -23.45 -19.11 -5.54
CA ILE A 559 -22.82 -18.01 -6.28
C ILE A 559 -23.67 -16.76 -6.06
N GLY A 560 -23.06 -15.74 -5.47
CA GLY A 560 -23.64 -14.41 -5.36
C GLY A 560 -23.43 -13.64 -6.66
N ILE A 561 -24.51 -13.06 -7.20
CA ILE A 561 -24.52 -12.41 -8.51
C ILE A 561 -25.00 -10.97 -8.37
N ARG A 562 -24.26 -10.05 -8.99
CA ARG A 562 -24.62 -8.64 -9.17
C ARG A 562 -24.62 -8.28 -10.64
N ILE A 563 -25.65 -7.58 -11.08
CA ILE A 563 -25.87 -7.22 -12.49
C ILE A 563 -26.23 -5.75 -12.58
N GLN A 564 -25.52 -5.04 -13.46
CA GLN A 564 -25.67 -3.62 -13.67
C GLN A 564 -25.63 -3.27 -15.15
N LEU A 565 -26.31 -2.19 -15.50
CA LEU A 565 -26.11 -1.50 -16.78
C LEU A 565 -25.44 -0.15 -16.54
N GLN A 566 -24.45 0.15 -17.38
CA GLN A 566 -23.69 1.40 -17.34
C GLN A 566 -23.52 1.98 -18.74
N PRO A 567 -23.41 3.31 -18.88
CA PRO A 567 -23.11 3.92 -20.16
C PRO A 567 -21.68 3.55 -20.60
N MET A 568 -21.47 3.38 -21.89
CA MET A 568 -20.18 3.04 -22.50
C MET A 568 -19.74 4.11 -23.49
N GLY A 569 -18.43 4.22 -23.77
CA GLY A 569 -17.87 5.28 -24.61
C GLY A 569 -17.68 6.60 -23.85
N GLU A 570 -17.98 7.73 -24.50
CA GLU A 570 -17.88 9.07 -23.90
C GLU A 570 -19.09 9.45 -23.03
N GLU A 571 -20.14 8.64 -23.04
CA GLU A 571 -21.39 8.89 -22.31
C GLU A 571 -21.22 8.63 -20.81
N THR A 572 -21.80 9.51 -19.99
CA THR A 572 -21.77 9.46 -18.52
C THR A 572 -23.13 9.13 -17.89
N VAL A 573 -24.20 9.09 -18.69
CA VAL A 573 -25.58 8.87 -18.26
C VAL A 573 -26.24 7.84 -19.19
N LEU A 574 -27.08 6.98 -18.61
CA LEU A 574 -27.88 6.01 -19.37
C LEU A 574 -29.01 6.71 -20.14
N PRO A 575 -29.43 6.16 -21.29
CA PRO A 575 -30.67 6.59 -21.94
C PRO A 575 -31.86 6.50 -20.98
N ASP A 576 -32.78 7.46 -21.06
CA ASP A 576 -34.00 7.45 -20.27
C ASP A 576 -34.87 6.23 -20.63
N ASN A 577 -35.56 5.65 -19.65
CA ASN A 577 -36.47 4.52 -19.84
C ASN A 577 -35.83 3.20 -20.32
N LEU A 578 -34.50 3.05 -20.19
CA LEU A 578 -33.82 1.77 -20.33
C LEU A 578 -34.18 0.87 -19.15
N THR A 579 -34.65 -0.34 -19.44
CA THR A 579 -35.09 -1.31 -18.44
C THR A 579 -34.11 -2.47 -18.34
N LEU A 580 -33.85 -2.92 -17.12
CA LEU A 580 -33.07 -4.10 -16.77
C LEU A 580 -33.94 -5.04 -15.93
N ALA A 581 -34.25 -6.22 -16.46
CA ALA A 581 -35.13 -7.18 -15.82
C ALA A 581 -34.46 -8.54 -15.61
N LEU A 582 -34.66 -9.12 -14.43
CA LEU A 582 -34.30 -10.49 -14.07
C LEU A 582 -35.50 -11.41 -14.31
N LEU A 583 -35.31 -12.45 -15.13
CA LEU A 583 -36.30 -13.45 -15.45
C LEU A 583 -35.87 -14.83 -14.93
N ASN A 584 -36.82 -15.64 -14.48
CA ASN A 584 -36.58 -17.04 -14.15
C ASN A 584 -36.58 -17.94 -15.40
N GLU A 585 -36.43 -19.25 -15.22
CA GLU A 585 -36.42 -20.25 -16.30
C GLU A 585 -37.72 -20.28 -17.12
N SER A 586 -38.87 -19.95 -16.52
CA SER A 586 -40.14 -19.88 -17.23
C SER A 586 -40.38 -18.56 -17.97
N GLY A 587 -39.42 -17.61 -17.89
CA GLY A 587 -39.53 -16.29 -18.51
C GLY A 587 -40.36 -15.28 -17.71
N GLN A 588 -40.76 -15.61 -16.48
CA GLN A 588 -41.44 -14.67 -15.59
C GLN A 588 -40.43 -13.65 -15.03
N ILE A 589 -40.80 -12.37 -15.08
CA ILE A 589 -40.02 -11.28 -14.49
C ILE A 589 -40.08 -11.38 -12.96
N LEU A 590 -38.93 -11.61 -12.34
CA LEU A 590 -38.76 -11.61 -10.89
C LEU A 590 -38.52 -10.20 -10.36
N ARG A 591 -37.76 -9.39 -11.10
CA ARG A 591 -37.43 -8.01 -10.73
C ARG A 591 -37.13 -7.18 -11.97
N GLU A 592 -37.48 -5.91 -11.96
CA GLU A 592 -37.18 -4.96 -13.02
C GLU A 592 -36.78 -3.60 -12.42
N VAL A 593 -35.83 -2.93 -13.06
CA VAL A 593 -35.39 -1.57 -12.75
C VAL A 593 -35.35 -0.77 -14.05
N ARG A 594 -35.69 0.51 -13.97
CA ARG A 594 -35.76 1.43 -15.12
C ARG A 594 -34.90 2.64 -14.84
N SER A 595 -34.10 3.06 -15.82
CA SER A 595 -33.32 4.29 -15.74
C SER A 595 -34.22 5.52 -15.80
N GLN A 596 -33.80 6.55 -15.08
CA GLN A 596 -34.34 7.89 -15.09
C GLN A 596 -33.32 8.87 -15.69
N ASN A 597 -33.76 10.10 -15.90
CA ASN A 597 -32.89 11.18 -16.34
C ASN A 597 -31.76 11.39 -15.32
N GLN A 598 -30.51 11.40 -15.79
CA GLN A 598 -29.26 11.51 -15.00
C GLN A 598 -28.75 10.22 -14.32
N ASP A 599 -29.41 9.06 -14.48
CA ASP A 599 -28.88 7.81 -13.95
C ASP A 599 -27.58 7.42 -14.65
N ASN A 600 -26.49 7.36 -13.88
CA ASN A 600 -25.17 6.93 -14.34
C ASN A 600 -24.99 5.40 -14.29
N PHE A 601 -25.90 4.67 -13.64
CA PHE A 601 -26.05 3.22 -13.73
C PHE A 601 -27.45 2.79 -13.24
N ILE A 602 -27.90 1.60 -13.64
CA ILE A 602 -29.02 0.90 -12.98
C ILE A 602 -28.59 -0.50 -12.58
N GLN A 603 -29.11 -0.99 -11.45
CA GLN A 603 -28.67 -2.23 -10.84
C GLN A 603 -29.83 -3.06 -10.32
N LEU A 604 -29.79 -4.36 -10.57
CA LEU A 604 -30.66 -5.33 -9.89
C LEU A 604 -30.19 -5.58 -8.45
N PRO A 605 -31.10 -5.82 -7.49
CA PRO A 605 -30.72 -6.29 -6.16
C PRO A 605 -29.79 -7.50 -6.26
N ARG A 606 -28.75 -7.58 -5.39
CA ARG A 606 -27.89 -8.76 -5.34
C ARG A 606 -28.76 -10.00 -5.10
N PHE A 607 -28.55 -11.04 -5.89
CA PHE A 607 -29.21 -12.33 -5.73
C PHE A 607 -28.16 -13.45 -5.68
N ARG A 608 -28.60 -14.66 -5.36
CA ARG A 608 -27.73 -15.84 -5.27
C ARG A 608 -28.43 -17.07 -5.81
N GLY A 609 -27.66 -18.00 -6.35
CA GLY A 609 -28.20 -19.28 -6.81
C GLY A 609 -27.22 -20.43 -6.65
N GLU A 610 -27.77 -21.63 -6.77
CA GLU A 610 -27.03 -22.90 -6.78
C GLU A 610 -26.56 -23.20 -8.21
N ALA A 611 -25.50 -24.00 -8.33
CA ALA A 611 -24.99 -24.45 -9.62
C ALA A 611 -26.10 -25.08 -10.47
N GLN A 612 -26.00 -24.91 -11.79
CA GLN A 612 -26.93 -25.41 -12.82
C GLN A 612 -28.30 -24.71 -12.90
N LYS A 613 -28.61 -23.76 -12.00
CA LYS A 613 -29.82 -22.94 -12.13
C LYS A 613 -29.71 -21.99 -13.32
N ARG A 614 -30.79 -21.84 -14.08
CA ARG A 614 -30.85 -20.92 -15.22
C ARG A 614 -31.64 -19.68 -14.89
N PHE A 615 -31.23 -18.56 -15.47
CA PHE A 615 -31.97 -17.31 -15.42
C PHE A 615 -31.65 -16.49 -16.68
N SER A 616 -32.43 -15.44 -16.91
CA SER A 616 -32.18 -14.55 -18.04
C SER A 616 -32.23 -13.11 -17.61
N ILE A 617 -31.45 -12.28 -18.30
CA ILE A 617 -31.50 -10.84 -18.18
C ILE A 617 -32.08 -10.26 -19.44
N ARG A 618 -33.13 -9.47 -19.30
CA ARG A 618 -33.74 -8.72 -20.40
C ARG A 618 -33.38 -7.25 -20.26
N ILE A 619 -32.91 -6.68 -21.36
CA ILE A 619 -32.61 -5.26 -21.49
C ILE A 619 -33.52 -4.71 -22.58
N ALA A 620 -34.34 -3.72 -22.25
CA ALA A 620 -35.25 -3.13 -23.23
C ALA A 620 -35.24 -1.60 -23.19
N HIS A 621 -35.30 -1.00 -24.37
CA HIS A 621 -35.35 0.45 -24.58
C HIS A 621 -36.29 0.73 -25.76
N ASN A 622 -37.43 1.38 -25.48
CA ASN A 622 -38.49 1.62 -26.45
C ASN A 622 -38.95 0.34 -27.17
N THR A 623 -38.66 0.20 -28.47
CA THR A 623 -39.05 -0.98 -29.26
C THR A 623 -37.98 -2.07 -29.27
N PHE A 624 -36.76 -1.76 -28.83
CA PHE A 624 -35.65 -2.69 -28.76
C PHE A 624 -35.69 -3.51 -27.47
N SER A 625 -35.51 -4.82 -27.57
CA SER A 625 -35.38 -5.74 -26.43
C SER A 625 -34.38 -6.84 -26.76
N ILE A 626 -33.41 -7.04 -25.89
CA ILE A 626 -32.43 -8.12 -25.96
C ILE A 626 -32.51 -8.97 -24.70
N LYS A 627 -32.32 -10.28 -24.86
CA LYS A 627 -32.27 -11.26 -23.78
C LYS A 627 -30.90 -11.93 -23.79
N GLU A 628 -30.31 -12.05 -22.62
CA GLU A 628 -29.09 -12.80 -22.35
C GLU A 628 -29.40 -13.89 -21.33
N ASP A 629 -29.03 -15.12 -21.66
CA ASP A 629 -29.31 -16.31 -20.86
C ASP A 629 -28.07 -16.75 -20.08
N PHE A 630 -28.26 -17.13 -18.82
CA PHE A 630 -27.18 -17.50 -17.89
C PHE A 630 -27.46 -18.86 -17.24
N VAL A 631 -26.39 -19.60 -16.97
CA VAL A 631 -26.36 -20.75 -16.06
C VAL A 631 -25.43 -20.42 -14.91
N ILE A 632 -25.86 -20.69 -13.69
CA ILE A 632 -25.05 -20.51 -12.49
C ILE A 632 -24.02 -21.61 -12.38
#